data_AF-A0A495VIS3-F1
#
_entry.id   AF-A0A495VIS3-F1
#
_cell.length_a   1.000
_cell.length_b   1.000
_cell.length_c   1.000
_cell.angle_alpha   90.00
_cell.angle_beta   90.00
_cell.angle_gamma   90.00
#
_symmetry.space_group_name_H-M   'P 1'
#
loop_
_entity.id
_entity.type
_entity.pdbx_description
1 polymer ?
#
loop_
_entity_poly.entity_id
_entity_poly.type
_entity_poly.pdbx_seq_one_letter_code
_entity_poly.pdbx_strand_id
1 'polypeptide(L)'
;MKKKLLLLTATFLISSSSGTITAQKNVPKAVKSEVATVIKKSPVTTTMARKIGYYCRHNQRALSLFAIANPQQVRNRTDLAHRLLETLDKHLDCAENFIVTLYYNYGVEMAYFALKDAGFTIKETDIAEAIYQKEREKQYRIAQEQEVRKNAERERILLKRIESNYIFDKESLLIQPNVEIDISAMATSSITNNRDEYIDYSYDCIIDKEGKLSLTNLSDTLHYSDMQKFIYQYICDENVGSGIYTPGYVKIGNDTVAVNCYINIKFNEQRYQHKGYLDLTVVKDKKTGQWRFIEDLNSKLQNWTCREPEILRYDLETAIYNCPSLDELNKNKVELKFYVYSRKLRSNISDEIDLSHYFKILYLKRGFWETGYTPLEYKISF
;
A
#
# COMPACT_ATOMS: atom_id res chain seq x y z
N MET A 1 16.10 -18.54 40.61
CA MET A 1 14.67 -18.19 40.84
C MET A 1 13.90 -18.48 39.56
N LYS A 2 12.97 -19.44 39.62
CA LYS A 2 12.17 -19.91 38.48
C LYS A 2 11.12 -18.84 38.11
N LYS A 3 11.09 -18.36 36.87
CA LYS A 3 9.96 -17.60 36.32
C LYS A 3 9.38 -18.34 35.12
N LYS A 4 8.05 -18.45 35.16
CA LYS A 4 7.17 -19.28 34.36
C LYS A 4 7.05 -18.72 32.94
N LEU A 5 7.21 -19.59 31.95
CA LEU A 5 6.86 -19.38 30.56
C LEU A 5 5.39 -19.78 30.40
N LEU A 6 4.52 -18.84 30.04
CA LEU A 6 3.13 -19.10 29.65
C LEU A 6 3.11 -19.24 28.12
N LEU A 7 3.18 -20.48 27.64
CA LEU A 7 2.90 -20.83 26.25
C LEU A 7 1.37 -20.97 26.11
N LEU A 8 0.74 -20.15 25.27
CA LEU A 8 -0.65 -20.30 24.89
C LEU A 8 -0.69 -21.08 23.56
N THR A 9 -0.82 -22.40 23.64
CA THR A 9 -1.11 -23.26 22.48
C THR A 9 -2.63 -23.39 22.33
N ALA A 10 -3.19 -22.76 21.29
CA ALA A 10 -4.58 -22.95 20.90
C ALA A 10 -4.68 -24.21 20.03
N THR A 11 -4.99 -25.35 20.65
CA THR A 11 -5.30 -26.60 19.94
C THR A 11 -6.79 -26.64 19.63
N PHE A 12 -7.17 -26.43 18.37
CA PHE A 12 -8.55 -26.63 17.90
C PHE A 12 -8.79 -28.13 17.68
N LEU A 13 -9.62 -28.73 18.54
CA LEU A 13 -10.10 -30.11 18.42
C LEU A 13 -11.12 -30.20 17.27
N ILE A 14 -10.71 -30.77 16.15
CA ILE A 14 -11.64 -31.27 15.12
C ILE A 14 -12.06 -32.68 15.55
N SER A 15 -13.24 -32.81 16.13
CA SER A 15 -13.89 -34.10 16.35
C SER A 15 -14.42 -34.64 15.02
N SER A 16 -13.63 -35.44 14.31
CA SER A 16 -14.08 -36.29 13.22
C SER A 16 -14.66 -37.58 13.80
N SER A 17 -15.99 -37.68 13.90
CA SER A 17 -16.65 -38.97 14.16
C SER A 17 -16.69 -39.78 12.87
N SER A 18 -15.65 -40.58 12.65
CA SER A 18 -15.68 -41.70 11.72
C SER A 18 -16.49 -42.85 12.33
N GLY A 19 -17.65 -43.13 11.75
CA GLY A 19 -18.45 -44.31 12.05
C GLY A 19 -18.67 -45.14 10.79
N THR A 20 -17.87 -46.19 10.64
CA THR A 20 -18.10 -47.32 9.74
C THR A 20 -19.41 -48.01 10.11
N ILE A 21 -20.35 -48.12 9.17
CA ILE A 21 -21.48 -49.06 9.27
C ILE A 21 -21.60 -49.84 7.96
N THR A 22 -21.34 -51.14 8.12
CA THR A 22 -21.56 -52.27 7.23
C THR A 22 -22.98 -52.32 6.65
N ALA A 23 -23.06 -52.85 5.42
CA ALA A 23 -24.29 -53.18 4.72
C ALA A 23 -25.27 -54.00 5.56
N GLN A 24 -26.52 -53.53 5.66
CA GLN A 24 -27.67 -54.39 5.92
C GLN A 24 -28.86 -53.90 5.09
N LYS A 25 -29.26 -54.78 4.17
CA LYS A 25 -30.39 -54.65 3.25
C LYS A 25 -31.67 -54.86 4.05
N ASN A 26 -32.32 -53.78 4.47
CA ASN A 26 -33.67 -53.82 5.04
C ASN A 26 -34.59 -52.95 4.19
N VAL A 27 -35.54 -53.62 3.52
CA VAL A 27 -36.66 -53.05 2.79
C VAL A 27 -37.60 -52.34 3.79
N PRO A 28 -37.89 -51.03 3.65
CA PRO A 28 -38.99 -50.41 4.35
C PRO A 28 -40.21 -50.35 3.42
N LYS A 29 -41.33 -50.83 3.95
CA LYS A 29 -42.68 -50.68 3.40
C LYS A 29 -42.93 -49.23 2.95
N ALA A 30 -43.66 -49.11 1.84
CA ALA A 30 -44.22 -47.86 1.36
C ALA A 30 -45.03 -47.15 2.45
N VAL A 31 -44.42 -46.17 3.11
CA VAL A 31 -45.14 -45.14 3.83
C VAL A 31 -45.47 -44.08 2.79
N LYS A 32 -46.75 -43.96 2.44
CA LYS A 32 -47.26 -42.82 1.70
C LYS A 32 -46.98 -41.56 2.53
N SER A 33 -45.86 -40.89 2.28
CA SER A 33 -45.71 -39.50 2.69
C SER A 33 -46.62 -38.69 1.77
N GLU A 34 -47.81 -38.36 2.23
CA GLU A 34 -48.52 -37.19 1.72
C GLU A 34 -47.60 -35.99 1.94
N VAL A 35 -46.79 -35.67 0.94
CA VAL A 35 -46.23 -34.34 0.79
C VAL A 35 -47.44 -33.46 0.48
N ALA A 36 -48.08 -32.96 1.53
CA ALA A 36 -48.96 -31.82 1.45
C ALA A 36 -48.12 -30.66 0.92
N THR A 37 -48.06 -30.55 -0.41
CA THR A 37 -47.61 -29.36 -1.11
C THR A 37 -48.55 -28.26 -0.64
N VAL A 38 -48.10 -27.44 0.32
CA VAL A 38 -48.78 -26.19 0.62
C VAL A 38 -48.61 -25.34 -0.61
N ILE A 39 -49.55 -25.46 -1.55
CA ILE A 39 -49.69 -24.58 -2.70
C ILE A 39 -49.91 -23.20 -2.08
N LYS A 40 -48.84 -22.40 -2.03
CA LYS A 40 -48.95 -20.99 -1.66
C LYS A 40 -49.86 -20.36 -2.71
N LYS A 41 -51.13 -20.22 -2.36
CA LYS A 41 -52.13 -19.55 -3.21
C LYS A 41 -51.65 -18.13 -3.39
N SER A 42 -51.49 -17.67 -4.63
CA SER A 42 -51.10 -16.29 -4.90
C SER A 42 -52.11 -15.36 -4.20
N PRO A 43 -51.64 -14.31 -3.52
CA PRO A 43 -52.52 -13.28 -2.95
C PRO A 43 -53.29 -12.51 -4.03
N VAL A 44 -52.85 -12.56 -5.29
CA VAL A 44 -53.56 -12.01 -6.44
C VAL A 44 -54.79 -12.86 -6.74
N THR A 45 -55.96 -12.24 -6.85
CA THR A 45 -57.20 -12.93 -7.23
C THR A 45 -57.37 -12.97 -8.75
N THR A 46 -58.22 -13.88 -9.24
CA THR A 46 -58.59 -13.93 -10.68
C THR A 46 -59.19 -12.61 -11.17
N THR A 47 -59.93 -11.90 -10.31
CA THR A 47 -60.48 -10.57 -10.61
C THR A 47 -59.38 -9.52 -10.81
N MET A 48 -58.39 -9.48 -9.91
CA MET A 48 -57.23 -8.59 -10.04
C MET A 48 -56.42 -8.89 -11.31
N ALA A 49 -56.21 -10.18 -11.61
CA ALA A 49 -55.52 -10.62 -12.82
C ALA A 49 -56.29 -10.21 -14.09
N ARG A 50 -57.62 -10.31 -14.13
CA ARG A 50 -58.42 -9.83 -15.28
C ARG A 50 -58.33 -8.32 -15.48
N LYS A 51 -58.31 -7.54 -14.39
CA LYS A 51 -58.12 -6.08 -14.42
C LYS A 51 -56.76 -5.70 -15.00
N ILE A 52 -55.69 -6.35 -14.55
CA ILE A 52 -54.34 -6.20 -15.14
C ILE A 52 -54.36 -6.61 -16.61
N GLY A 53 -54.95 -7.76 -16.94
CA GLY A 53 -55.08 -8.28 -18.29
C GLY A 53 -55.79 -7.31 -19.25
N TYR A 54 -56.85 -6.65 -18.77
CA TYR A 54 -57.55 -5.63 -19.53
C TYR A 54 -56.70 -4.37 -19.68
N TYR A 55 -56.19 -3.83 -18.58
CA TYR A 55 -55.37 -2.60 -18.56
C TYR A 55 -54.15 -2.71 -19.47
N CYS A 56 -53.36 -3.78 -19.34
CA CYS A 56 -52.18 -3.99 -20.16
C CYS A 56 -52.49 -4.14 -21.64
N ARG A 57 -53.63 -4.75 -22.03
CA ARG A 57 -54.01 -4.86 -23.46
C ARG A 57 -54.39 -3.51 -24.08
N HIS A 58 -54.80 -2.54 -23.29
CA HIS A 58 -55.28 -1.23 -23.76
C HIS A 58 -54.31 -0.09 -23.44
N ASN A 59 -53.17 -0.38 -22.82
CA ASN A 59 -52.14 0.59 -22.50
C ASN A 59 -50.77 0.04 -22.90
N GLN A 60 -50.17 0.61 -23.95
CA GLN A 60 -48.91 0.16 -24.53
C GLN A 60 -47.74 0.18 -23.53
N ARG A 61 -47.71 1.14 -22.60
CA ARG A 61 -46.68 1.21 -21.56
C ARG A 61 -46.84 0.08 -20.56
N ALA A 62 -48.08 -0.21 -20.14
CA ALA A 62 -48.37 -1.32 -19.25
C ALA A 62 -48.12 -2.68 -19.90
N LEU A 63 -48.44 -2.84 -21.20
CA LEU A 63 -48.09 -4.02 -21.99
C LEU A 63 -46.59 -4.30 -22.01
N SER A 64 -45.80 -3.25 -22.28
CA SER A 64 -44.34 -3.32 -22.31
C SER A 64 -43.78 -3.71 -20.95
N LEU A 65 -44.32 -3.11 -19.88
CA LEU A 65 -43.94 -3.43 -18.51
C LEU A 65 -44.30 -4.88 -18.13
N PHE A 66 -45.46 -5.37 -18.55
CA PHE A 66 -45.87 -6.76 -18.33
C PHE A 66 -44.94 -7.75 -19.03
N ALA A 67 -44.47 -7.42 -20.25
CA ALA A 67 -43.52 -8.25 -20.96
C ALA A 67 -42.16 -8.30 -20.24
N ILE A 68 -41.69 -7.15 -19.73
CA ILE A 68 -40.47 -7.05 -18.91
C ILE A 68 -40.60 -7.84 -17.61
N ALA A 69 -41.78 -7.82 -16.98
CA ALA A 69 -42.07 -8.54 -15.75
C ALA A 69 -42.05 -10.06 -15.91
N ASN A 70 -42.32 -10.57 -17.12
CA ASN A 70 -42.53 -12.00 -17.40
C ASN A 70 -41.66 -12.51 -18.56
N PRO A 71 -40.33 -12.29 -18.52
CA PRO A 71 -39.47 -12.50 -19.68
C PRO A 71 -39.35 -13.97 -20.09
N GLN A 72 -39.52 -14.92 -19.17
CA GLN A 72 -39.45 -16.35 -19.48
C GLN A 72 -40.71 -16.83 -20.21
N GLN A 73 -41.88 -16.35 -19.79
CA GLN A 73 -43.17 -16.74 -20.32
C GLN A 73 -43.43 -16.09 -21.68
N VAL A 74 -42.99 -14.84 -21.87
CA VAL A 74 -43.29 -14.09 -23.10
C VAL A 74 -42.06 -13.81 -23.98
N ARG A 75 -40.85 -14.18 -23.54
CA ARG A 75 -39.58 -13.97 -24.28
C ARG A 75 -39.39 -12.52 -24.75
N ASN A 76 -39.85 -11.56 -23.96
CA ASN A 76 -39.90 -10.13 -24.29
C ASN A 76 -40.65 -9.81 -25.60
N ARG A 77 -41.54 -10.68 -26.06
CA ARG A 77 -42.34 -10.49 -27.28
C ARG A 77 -43.77 -10.07 -26.95
N THR A 78 -44.19 -8.98 -27.58
CA THR A 78 -45.51 -8.37 -27.37
C THR A 78 -46.67 -9.26 -27.82
N ASP A 79 -46.49 -10.05 -28.87
CA ASP A 79 -47.52 -10.98 -29.37
C ASP A 79 -47.76 -12.17 -28.42
N LEU A 80 -46.74 -12.58 -27.68
CA LEU A 80 -46.85 -13.61 -26.64
C LEU A 80 -47.43 -13.01 -25.35
N ALA A 81 -47.08 -11.77 -25.03
CA ALA A 81 -47.68 -11.04 -23.92
C ALA A 81 -49.19 -10.87 -24.09
N HIS A 82 -49.67 -10.49 -25.28
CA HIS A 82 -51.10 -10.37 -25.55
C HIS A 82 -51.87 -11.67 -25.28
N ARG A 83 -51.35 -12.80 -25.77
CA ARG A 83 -51.96 -14.13 -25.55
C ARG A 83 -52.00 -14.51 -24.07
N LEU A 84 -50.93 -14.23 -23.32
CA LEU A 84 -50.88 -14.50 -21.89
C LEU A 84 -51.83 -13.60 -21.09
N LEU A 85 -52.00 -12.33 -21.50
CA LEU A 85 -52.91 -11.37 -20.86
C LEU A 85 -54.39 -11.75 -21.01
N GLU A 86 -54.76 -12.45 -22.08
CA GLU A 86 -56.14 -12.95 -22.30
C GLU A 86 -56.54 -14.04 -21.30
N THR A 87 -55.56 -14.79 -20.80
CA THR A 87 -55.77 -15.87 -19.83
C THR A 87 -55.04 -15.62 -18.52
N LEU A 88 -54.77 -14.35 -18.17
CA LEU A 88 -53.95 -14.00 -17.00
C LEU A 88 -54.58 -14.48 -15.68
N ASP A 89 -55.89 -14.67 -15.64
CA ASP A 89 -56.61 -15.25 -14.50
C ASP A 89 -56.23 -16.71 -14.21
N LYS A 90 -55.60 -17.39 -15.16
CA LYS A 90 -55.01 -18.73 -15.00
C LYS A 90 -53.52 -18.67 -14.62
N HIS A 91 -52.90 -17.50 -14.66
CA HIS A 91 -51.46 -17.26 -14.45
C HIS A 91 -51.24 -16.15 -13.41
N LEU A 92 -51.72 -16.39 -12.19
CA LEU A 92 -51.68 -15.40 -11.10
C LEU A 92 -50.25 -15.00 -10.70
N ASP A 93 -49.29 -15.89 -10.88
CA ASP A 93 -47.86 -15.63 -10.75
C ASP A 93 -47.39 -14.52 -11.70
N CYS A 94 -47.88 -14.52 -12.95
CA CYS A 94 -47.52 -13.50 -13.93
C CYS A 94 -48.13 -12.13 -13.59
N ALA A 95 -49.31 -12.12 -12.96
CA ALA A 95 -49.95 -10.92 -12.44
C ALA A 95 -49.21 -10.37 -11.21
N GLU A 96 -48.72 -11.25 -10.33
CA GLU A 96 -47.89 -10.89 -9.17
C GLU A 96 -46.56 -10.26 -9.63
N ASN A 97 -45.89 -10.85 -10.63
CA ASN A 97 -44.68 -10.28 -11.24
C ASN A 97 -44.92 -8.89 -11.81
N PHE A 98 -46.06 -8.68 -12.49
CA PHE A 98 -46.43 -7.36 -13.01
C PHE A 98 -46.59 -6.33 -11.91
N ILE A 99 -47.31 -6.65 -10.82
CA ILE A 99 -47.48 -5.78 -9.66
C ILE A 99 -46.11 -5.40 -9.10
N VAL A 100 -45.25 -6.39 -8.80
CA VAL A 100 -43.90 -6.15 -8.28
C VAL A 100 -43.12 -5.21 -9.21
N THR A 101 -43.14 -5.47 -10.52
CA THR A 101 -42.42 -4.68 -11.52
C THR A 101 -42.97 -3.26 -11.64
N LEU A 102 -44.29 -3.07 -11.51
CA LEU A 102 -44.95 -1.78 -11.49
C LEU A 102 -44.45 -0.91 -10.34
N TYR A 103 -44.42 -1.44 -9.12
CA TYR A 103 -43.92 -0.73 -7.95
C TYR A 103 -42.42 -0.41 -8.05
N TYR A 104 -41.60 -1.31 -8.60
CA TYR A 104 -40.18 -1.03 -8.81
C TYR A 104 -39.91 0.07 -9.85
N ASN A 105 -40.72 0.15 -10.91
CA ASN A 105 -40.50 1.13 -11.98
C ASN A 105 -41.10 2.51 -11.69
N TYR A 106 -42.21 2.57 -10.97
CA TYR A 106 -42.97 3.81 -10.77
C TYR A 106 -43.00 4.30 -9.32
N GLY A 107 -42.53 3.50 -8.35
CA GLY A 107 -42.68 3.81 -6.93
C GLY A 107 -44.13 3.65 -6.44
N VAL A 108 -44.31 3.76 -5.12
CA VAL A 108 -45.59 3.43 -4.45
C VAL A 108 -46.75 4.29 -4.95
N GLU A 109 -46.56 5.59 -5.06
CA GLU A 109 -47.62 6.55 -5.39
C GLU A 109 -48.12 6.38 -6.84
N MET A 110 -47.21 6.33 -7.82
CA MET A 110 -47.60 6.19 -9.22
C MET A 110 -48.09 4.77 -9.54
N ALA A 111 -47.57 3.74 -8.86
CA ALA A 111 -48.10 2.38 -8.97
C ALA A 111 -49.54 2.31 -8.43
N TYR A 112 -49.84 2.97 -7.32
CA TYR A 112 -51.20 3.07 -6.78
C TYR A 112 -52.17 3.68 -7.80
N PHE A 113 -51.81 4.81 -8.43
CA PHE A 113 -52.66 5.43 -9.45
C PHE A 113 -52.82 4.55 -10.70
N ALA A 114 -51.75 3.90 -11.17
CA ALA A 114 -51.82 2.99 -12.31
C ALA A 114 -52.75 1.78 -12.03
N LEU A 115 -52.73 1.24 -10.80
CA LEU A 115 -53.64 0.16 -10.39
C LEU A 115 -55.08 0.67 -10.27
N LYS A 116 -55.28 1.89 -9.76
CA LYS A 116 -56.60 2.52 -9.73
C LYS A 116 -57.17 2.72 -11.14
N ASP A 117 -56.36 3.17 -12.09
CA ASP A 117 -56.73 3.30 -13.50
C ASP A 117 -57.04 1.94 -14.15
N ALA A 118 -56.39 0.87 -13.68
CA ALA A 118 -56.72 -0.51 -14.05
C ALA A 118 -58.03 -1.02 -13.40
N GLY A 119 -58.69 -0.21 -12.55
CA GLY A 119 -59.94 -0.54 -11.89
C GLY A 119 -59.79 -1.27 -10.55
N PHE A 120 -58.62 -1.22 -9.91
CA PHE A 120 -58.44 -1.79 -8.58
C PHE A 120 -59.20 -0.99 -7.53
N THR A 121 -59.81 -1.71 -6.59
CA THR A 121 -60.37 -1.14 -5.35
C THR A 121 -59.24 -0.85 -4.35
N ILE A 122 -59.53 -0.04 -3.34
CA ILE A 122 -58.58 0.27 -2.24
C ILE A 122 -58.04 -1.01 -1.60
N LYS A 123 -58.90 -2.00 -1.34
CA LYS A 123 -58.47 -3.28 -0.75
C LYS A 123 -57.55 -4.08 -1.68
N GLU A 124 -57.79 -4.04 -2.99
CA GLU A 124 -56.92 -4.71 -3.96
C GLU A 124 -55.57 -3.99 -4.12
N THR A 125 -55.54 -2.65 -4.00
CA THR A 125 -54.28 -1.90 -3.96
C THR A 125 -53.49 -2.18 -2.69
N ASP A 126 -54.14 -2.36 -1.53
CA ASP A 126 -53.46 -2.75 -0.29
C ASP A 126 -52.80 -4.13 -0.42
N ILE A 127 -53.49 -5.08 -1.08
CA ILE A 127 -52.93 -6.41 -1.40
C ILE A 127 -51.73 -6.28 -2.34
N ALA A 128 -51.83 -5.43 -3.38
CA ALA A 128 -50.75 -5.20 -4.34
C ALA A 128 -49.51 -4.58 -3.68
N GLU A 129 -49.70 -3.63 -2.77
CA GLU A 129 -48.60 -3.07 -1.98
C GLU A 129 -47.99 -4.12 -1.05
N ALA A 130 -48.80 -4.93 -0.36
CA ALA A 130 -48.29 -5.99 0.50
C ALA A 130 -47.44 -7.03 -0.26
N ILE A 131 -47.81 -7.35 -1.50
CA ILE A 131 -47.00 -8.17 -2.42
C ILE A 131 -45.64 -7.52 -2.66
N TYR A 132 -45.63 -6.24 -3.03
CA TYR A 132 -44.41 -5.49 -3.29
C TYR A 132 -43.51 -5.42 -2.04
N GLN A 133 -44.08 -5.11 -0.87
CA GLN A 133 -43.32 -5.02 0.39
C GLN A 133 -42.63 -6.35 0.72
N LYS A 134 -43.35 -7.46 0.58
CA LYS A 134 -42.80 -8.80 0.82
C LYS A 134 -41.66 -9.16 -0.13
N GLU A 135 -41.77 -8.81 -1.42
CA GLU A 135 -40.69 -9.04 -2.37
C GLU A 135 -39.50 -8.11 -2.10
N ARG A 136 -39.74 -6.85 -1.73
CA ARG A 136 -38.70 -5.89 -1.34
C ARG A 136 -37.89 -6.38 -0.15
N GLU A 137 -38.54 -6.88 0.90
CA GLU A 137 -37.87 -7.46 2.07
C GLU A 137 -37.05 -8.71 1.72
N LYS A 138 -37.56 -9.54 0.81
CA LYS A 138 -36.84 -10.71 0.31
C LYS A 138 -35.59 -10.30 -0.47
N GLN A 139 -35.70 -9.33 -1.38
CA GLN A 139 -34.55 -8.80 -2.13
C GLN A 139 -33.52 -8.16 -1.21
N TYR A 140 -33.96 -7.41 -0.20
CA TYR A 140 -33.08 -6.83 0.81
C TYR A 140 -32.30 -7.90 1.58
N ARG A 141 -32.97 -8.96 2.05
CA ARG A 141 -32.30 -10.11 2.71
C ARG A 141 -31.29 -10.79 1.80
N ILE A 142 -31.65 -11.04 0.53
CA ILE A 142 -30.74 -11.63 -0.46
C ILE A 142 -29.51 -10.74 -0.66
N ALA A 143 -29.69 -9.42 -0.78
CA ALA A 143 -28.58 -8.47 -0.94
C ALA A 143 -27.66 -8.46 0.29
N GLN A 144 -28.23 -8.46 1.50
CA GLN A 144 -27.46 -8.56 2.74
C GLN A 144 -26.68 -9.87 2.82
N GLU A 145 -27.31 -11.02 2.51
CA GLU A 145 -26.64 -12.31 2.49
C GLU A 145 -25.51 -12.36 1.45
N GLN A 146 -25.73 -11.78 0.26
CA GLN A 146 -24.70 -11.69 -0.77
C GLN A 146 -23.53 -10.82 -0.33
N GLU A 147 -23.79 -9.70 0.33
CA GLU A 147 -22.74 -8.80 0.82
C GLU A 147 -21.92 -9.46 1.93
N VAL A 148 -22.57 -10.15 2.88
CA VAL A 148 -21.89 -10.94 3.90
C VAL A 148 -21.01 -12.02 3.26
N ARG A 149 -21.51 -12.75 2.26
CA ARG A 149 -20.73 -13.77 1.54
C ARG A 149 -19.54 -13.16 0.79
N LYS A 150 -19.71 -12.02 0.13
CA LYS A 150 -18.63 -11.31 -0.56
C LYS A 150 -17.53 -10.87 0.40
N ASN A 151 -17.92 -10.32 1.55
CA ASN A 151 -16.97 -9.87 2.56
C ASN A 151 -16.23 -11.05 3.20
N ALA A 152 -16.93 -12.15 3.50
CA ALA A 152 -16.30 -13.39 3.98
C ALA A 152 -15.30 -13.97 2.96
N GLU A 153 -15.62 -13.95 1.66
CA GLU A 153 -14.70 -14.43 0.63
C GLU A 153 -13.47 -13.52 0.47
N ARG A 154 -13.65 -12.20 0.50
CA ARG A 154 -12.53 -11.23 0.48
C ARG A 154 -11.60 -11.45 1.66
N GLU A 155 -12.16 -11.61 2.86
CA GLU A 155 -11.39 -11.87 4.07
C GLU A 155 -10.62 -13.19 3.99
N ARG A 156 -11.26 -14.26 3.48
CA ARG A 156 -10.61 -15.54 3.26
C ARG A 156 -9.45 -15.46 2.28
N ILE A 157 -9.60 -14.70 1.18
CA ILE A 157 -8.52 -14.47 0.21
C ILE A 157 -7.37 -13.69 0.88
N LEU A 158 -7.69 -12.67 1.66
CA LEU A 158 -6.71 -11.87 2.38
C LEU A 158 -5.92 -12.71 3.38
N LEU A 159 -6.59 -13.54 4.18
CA LEU A 159 -5.96 -14.46 5.13
C LEU A 159 -5.00 -15.43 4.43
N LYS A 160 -5.41 -16.05 3.31
CA LYS A 160 -4.52 -16.92 2.53
C LYS A 160 -3.26 -16.21 2.04
N ARG A 161 -3.36 -14.93 1.64
CA ARG A 161 -2.20 -14.13 1.23
C ARG A 161 -1.25 -13.88 2.41
N ILE A 162 -1.79 -13.58 3.58
CA ILE A 162 -1.00 -13.38 4.80
C ILE A 162 -0.28 -14.67 5.19
N GLU A 163 -1.00 -15.80 5.18
CA GLU A 163 -0.43 -17.13 5.45
C GLU A 163 0.68 -17.50 4.45
N SER A 164 0.56 -17.08 3.19
CA SER A 164 1.60 -17.30 2.18
C SER A 164 2.75 -16.28 2.22
N ASN A 165 2.84 -15.44 3.26
CA ASN A 165 3.83 -14.36 3.39
C ASN A 165 3.87 -13.42 2.15
N TYR A 166 2.71 -13.19 1.53
CA TYR A 166 2.56 -12.27 0.39
C TYR A 166 3.05 -10.86 0.76
N ILE A 167 3.68 -10.17 -0.19
CA ILE A 167 4.17 -8.80 -0.01
C ILE A 167 3.11 -7.83 -0.51
N PHE A 168 2.58 -7.01 0.38
CA PHE A 168 1.49 -6.08 0.09
C PHE A 168 2.00 -4.75 -0.47
N ASP A 169 1.25 -4.22 -1.44
CA ASP A 169 1.46 -2.88 -1.97
C ASP A 169 0.92 -1.82 -1.02
N LYS A 170 1.48 -0.61 -1.11
CA LYS A 170 1.13 0.56 -0.30
C LYS A 170 -0.38 0.83 -0.21
N GLU A 171 -1.06 0.68 -1.35
CA GLU A 171 -2.51 0.94 -1.50
C GLU A 171 -3.39 -0.09 -0.79
N SER A 172 -2.85 -1.27 -0.53
CA SER A 172 -3.57 -2.35 0.16
C SER A 172 -3.50 -2.24 1.69
N LEU A 173 -2.69 -1.33 2.21
CA LEU A 173 -2.45 -1.17 3.65
C LEU A 173 -3.41 -0.16 4.27
N LEU A 174 -3.92 -0.50 5.45
CA LEU A 174 -4.64 0.44 6.33
C LEU A 174 -3.66 1.37 7.03
N ILE A 175 -2.55 0.83 7.53
CA ILE A 175 -1.48 1.58 8.21
C ILE A 175 -0.20 1.33 7.44
N GLN A 176 0.49 2.42 7.09
CA GLN A 176 1.73 2.39 6.33
C GLN A 176 2.90 1.98 7.24
N PRO A 177 3.90 1.26 6.71
CA PRO A 177 5.12 1.00 7.46
C PRO A 177 5.84 2.31 7.81
N ASN A 178 6.51 2.32 8.96
CA ASN A 178 7.34 3.45 9.38
C ASN A 178 8.76 2.96 9.70
N VAL A 179 9.73 3.53 8.99
CA VAL A 179 11.16 3.32 9.18
C VAL A 179 11.72 4.66 9.63
N GLU A 180 12.37 4.68 10.79
CA GLU A 180 12.99 5.87 11.36
C GLU A 180 14.40 5.51 11.81
N ILE A 181 15.38 6.28 11.33
CA ILE A 181 16.80 6.04 11.58
C ILE A 181 17.47 7.31 12.07
N ASP A 182 18.53 7.15 12.87
CA ASP A 182 19.42 8.23 13.24
C ASP A 182 20.50 8.41 12.16
N ILE A 183 20.21 9.26 11.16
CA ILE A 183 21.20 9.53 10.11
C ILE A 183 22.39 10.35 10.61
N SER A 184 22.25 11.06 11.73
CA SER A 184 23.38 11.79 12.33
C SER A 184 24.40 10.81 12.86
N ALA A 185 23.95 9.77 13.58
CA ALA A 185 24.81 8.69 14.03
C ALA A 185 25.45 7.95 12.85
N MET A 186 24.68 7.65 11.79
CA MET A 186 25.22 7.07 10.55
C MET A 186 26.34 7.93 9.96
N ALA A 187 26.17 9.26 9.95
CA ALA A 187 27.14 10.18 9.35
C ALA A 187 28.43 10.36 10.16
N THR A 188 28.42 10.05 11.45
CA THR A 188 29.63 10.07 12.28
C THR A 188 30.47 8.79 12.19
N SER A 189 30.04 7.81 11.40
CA SER A 189 30.76 6.55 11.22
C SER A 189 32.11 6.76 10.52
N SER A 190 33.12 5.98 10.92
CA SER A 190 34.49 6.06 10.38
C SER A 190 34.64 5.47 8.97
N ILE A 191 33.62 5.55 8.13
CA ILE A 191 33.71 5.16 6.73
C ILE A 191 34.18 6.35 5.90
N THR A 192 34.97 6.05 4.87
CA THR A 192 35.45 7.07 3.94
C THR A 192 34.91 6.78 2.55
N ASN A 193 34.43 7.82 1.88
CA ASN A 193 33.89 7.76 0.53
C ASN A 193 34.87 8.27 -0.51
N ASN A 194 34.66 7.87 -1.75
CA ASN A 194 35.15 8.65 -2.87
C ASN A 194 34.47 10.02 -2.83
N ARG A 195 35.28 11.09 -2.77
CA ARG A 195 34.78 12.47 -2.71
C ARG A 195 33.90 12.85 -3.91
N ASP A 196 34.12 12.23 -5.06
CA ASP A 196 33.42 12.55 -6.31
C ASP A 196 32.19 11.65 -6.51
N GLU A 197 32.02 10.63 -5.67
CA GLU A 197 30.79 9.85 -5.59
C GLU A 197 29.69 10.73 -4.98
N TYR A 198 28.58 10.87 -5.71
CA TYR A 198 27.42 11.62 -5.27
C TYR A 198 26.39 10.66 -4.67
N ILE A 199 25.97 10.89 -3.43
CA ILE A 199 24.95 10.04 -2.79
C ILE A 199 23.60 10.34 -3.43
N ASP A 200 23.13 9.42 -4.26
CA ASP A 200 21.77 9.39 -4.80
C ASP A 200 21.32 7.94 -4.88
N TYR A 201 21.01 7.36 -3.72
CA TYR A 201 20.71 5.95 -3.58
C TYR A 201 19.23 5.74 -3.33
N SER A 202 18.71 4.69 -3.96
CA SER A 202 17.35 4.19 -3.78
C SER A 202 17.42 2.71 -3.45
N TYR A 203 16.71 2.29 -2.42
CA TYR A 203 16.62 0.91 -1.97
C TYR A 203 15.17 0.45 -2.05
N ASP A 204 14.91 -0.52 -2.92
CA ASP A 204 13.60 -1.18 -3.02
C ASP A 204 13.55 -2.34 -2.04
N CYS A 205 12.91 -2.09 -0.90
CA CYS A 205 12.94 -2.98 0.25
C CYS A 205 11.57 -3.60 0.53
N ILE A 206 11.62 -4.68 1.30
CA ILE A 206 10.50 -5.31 1.96
C ILE A 206 10.72 -5.10 3.46
N ILE A 207 9.71 -4.61 4.14
CA ILE A 207 9.60 -4.71 5.60
C ILE A 207 8.66 -5.87 5.90
N ASP A 208 9.15 -6.86 6.63
CA ASP A 208 8.35 -8.02 7.01
C ASP A 208 7.37 -7.67 8.15
N LYS A 209 6.46 -8.59 8.44
CA LYS A 209 5.45 -8.44 9.50
C LYS A 209 6.07 -8.34 10.91
N GLU A 210 7.32 -8.74 11.08
CA GLU A 210 8.10 -8.57 12.31
C GLU A 210 8.83 -7.21 12.38
N GLY A 211 8.80 -6.44 11.29
CA GLY A 211 9.43 -5.12 11.20
C GLY A 211 10.85 -5.14 10.65
N LYS A 212 11.38 -6.29 10.23
CA LYS A 212 12.74 -6.42 9.71
C LYS A 212 12.79 -6.03 8.24
N LEU A 213 13.85 -5.29 7.89
CA LEU A 213 14.06 -4.77 6.55
C LEU A 213 14.99 -5.68 5.73
N SER A 214 14.66 -5.85 4.45
CA SER A 214 15.50 -6.56 3.47
C SER A 214 15.27 -6.02 2.07
N LEU A 215 16.22 -6.21 1.15
CA LEU A 215 16.00 -5.86 -0.26
C LEU A 215 14.98 -6.80 -0.91
N THR A 216 14.21 -6.24 -1.85
CA THR A 216 13.35 -7.02 -2.74
C THR A 216 14.18 -8.00 -3.56
N ASN A 217 15.38 -7.58 -3.99
CA ASN A 217 16.34 -8.43 -4.67
C ASN A 217 17.73 -8.31 -4.01
N LEU A 218 18.13 -9.35 -3.30
CA LEU A 218 19.43 -9.38 -2.60
C LEU A 218 20.63 -9.20 -3.55
N SER A 219 20.49 -9.57 -4.83
CA SER A 219 21.57 -9.43 -5.82
C SER A 219 21.87 -7.98 -6.19
N ASP A 220 20.99 -7.01 -5.88
CA ASP A 220 21.23 -5.59 -6.13
C ASP A 220 22.49 -5.10 -5.41
N THR A 221 22.82 -5.70 -4.25
CA THR A 221 24.03 -5.40 -3.47
C THR A 221 25.33 -5.64 -4.24
N LEU A 222 25.33 -6.46 -5.30
CA LEU A 222 26.51 -6.71 -6.14
C LEU A 222 26.92 -5.46 -6.93
N HIS A 223 25.97 -4.57 -7.21
CA HIS A 223 26.18 -3.36 -7.99
C HIS A 223 26.34 -2.10 -7.12
N TYR A 224 26.13 -2.22 -5.81
CA TYR A 224 26.28 -1.10 -4.88
C TYR A 224 27.75 -0.74 -4.67
N SER A 225 28.00 0.57 -4.59
CA SER A 225 29.28 1.09 -4.10
C SER A 225 29.49 0.71 -2.64
N ASP A 226 30.71 0.87 -2.13
CA ASP A 226 31.02 0.60 -0.73
C ASP A 226 30.18 1.49 0.20
N MET A 227 29.94 2.74 -0.19
CA MET A 227 29.09 3.66 0.54
C MET A 227 27.62 3.22 0.55
N GLN A 228 27.10 2.83 -0.60
CA GLN A 228 25.72 2.36 -0.72
C GLN A 228 25.49 1.05 0.07
N LYS A 229 26.48 0.15 0.12
CA LYS A 229 26.45 -1.06 0.96
C LYS A 229 26.45 -0.72 2.44
N PHE A 230 27.28 0.24 2.85
CA PHE A 230 27.33 0.68 4.24
C PHE A 230 25.99 1.24 4.72
N ILE A 231 25.39 2.17 3.95
CA ILE A 231 24.07 2.73 4.30
C ILE A 231 23.01 1.62 4.37
N TYR A 232 23.03 0.68 3.42
CA TYR A 232 22.11 -0.47 3.45
C TYR A 232 22.29 -1.34 4.70
N GLN A 233 23.54 -1.63 5.09
CA GLN A 233 23.84 -2.37 6.30
C GLN A 233 23.35 -1.62 7.55
N TYR A 234 23.58 -0.30 7.61
CA TYR A 234 23.14 0.54 8.73
C TYR A 234 21.63 0.49 8.92
N ILE A 235 20.84 0.54 7.85
CA ILE A 235 19.38 0.51 7.94
C ILE A 235 18.82 -0.89 8.22
N CYS A 236 19.53 -1.99 7.91
CA CYS A 236 19.00 -3.35 8.07
C CYS A 236 19.49 -4.09 9.32
N ASP A 237 20.67 -3.74 9.85
CA ASP A 237 21.29 -4.47 10.95
C ASP A 237 20.92 -3.86 12.30
N GLU A 238 20.24 -4.65 13.13
CA GLU A 238 19.85 -4.29 14.51
C GLU A 238 21.04 -3.97 15.41
N ASN A 239 22.23 -4.50 15.10
CA ASN A 239 23.44 -4.27 15.91
C ASN A 239 24.22 -3.03 15.47
N VAL A 240 23.89 -2.48 14.30
CA VAL A 240 24.57 -1.31 13.71
C VAL A 240 23.66 -0.08 13.75
N GLY A 241 22.35 -0.25 13.62
CA GLY A 241 21.33 0.80 13.66
C GLY A 241 20.01 0.36 14.32
N SER A 242 18.87 0.80 13.77
CA SER A 242 17.52 0.62 14.34
C SER A 242 16.75 -0.61 13.81
N GLY A 243 17.41 -1.63 13.24
CA GLY A 243 16.91 -2.66 12.31
C GLY A 243 15.57 -3.40 12.53
N ILE A 244 14.79 -3.09 13.58
CA ILE A 244 13.39 -3.47 13.76
C ILE A 244 12.52 -2.21 13.69
N TYR A 245 11.65 -2.16 12.68
CA TYR A 245 10.79 -1.02 12.37
C TYR A 245 9.30 -1.35 12.52
N THR A 246 8.43 -0.35 12.29
CA THR A 246 6.98 -0.59 12.34
C THR A 246 6.50 -1.17 11.01
N PRO A 247 5.91 -2.37 10.98
CA PRO A 247 5.42 -2.99 9.75
C PRO A 247 4.16 -2.31 9.21
N GLY A 248 3.76 -2.67 7.99
CA GLY A 248 2.46 -2.29 7.45
C GLY A 248 1.33 -3.16 8.01
N TYR A 249 0.11 -2.61 8.07
CA TYR A 249 -1.06 -3.34 8.60
C TYR A 249 -2.23 -3.34 7.63
N VAL A 250 -2.94 -4.48 7.56
CA VAL A 250 -4.23 -4.62 6.85
C VAL A 250 -5.36 -4.88 7.85
N LYS A 251 -6.59 -4.56 7.46
CA LYS A 251 -7.78 -4.82 8.28
C LYS A 251 -8.36 -6.21 8.01
N ILE A 252 -8.61 -6.97 9.07
CA ILE A 252 -9.32 -8.26 9.02
C ILE A 252 -10.42 -8.21 10.08
N GLY A 253 -11.68 -8.27 9.66
CA GLY A 253 -12.81 -8.03 10.56
C GLY A 253 -12.69 -6.68 11.28
N ASN A 254 -12.54 -6.72 12.60
CA ASN A 254 -12.34 -5.54 13.45
C ASN A 254 -10.88 -5.35 13.89
N ASP A 255 -10.00 -6.27 13.53
CA ASP A 255 -8.60 -6.27 13.96
C ASP A 255 -7.69 -5.77 12.84
N THR A 256 -6.47 -5.40 13.23
CA THR A 256 -5.38 -5.06 12.31
C THR A 256 -4.29 -6.11 12.42
N VAL A 257 -3.81 -6.60 11.28
CA VAL A 257 -2.78 -7.64 11.21
C VAL A 257 -1.57 -7.09 10.49
N ALA A 258 -0.39 -7.27 11.08
CA ALA A 258 0.89 -6.91 10.48
C ALA A 258 1.19 -7.81 9.27
N VAL A 259 1.71 -7.23 8.19
CA VAL A 259 2.01 -7.94 6.94
C VAL A 259 3.34 -7.50 6.35
N ASN A 260 3.90 -8.36 5.49
CA ASN A 260 5.05 -7.99 4.68
C ASN A 260 4.61 -6.95 3.65
N CYS A 261 5.39 -5.90 3.43
CA CYS A 261 5.04 -4.87 2.45
C CYS A 261 6.25 -4.20 1.81
N TYR A 262 6.02 -3.64 0.63
CA TYR A 262 7.05 -2.89 -0.09
C TYR A 262 7.28 -1.51 0.54
N ILE A 263 8.54 -1.12 0.64
CA ILE A 263 8.96 0.22 1.03
C ILE A 263 10.17 0.64 0.20
N ASN A 264 10.15 1.87 -0.28
CA ASN A 264 11.29 2.46 -0.97
C ASN A 264 11.98 3.47 -0.05
N ILE A 265 13.28 3.30 0.14
CA ILE A 265 14.12 4.17 0.99
C ILE A 265 15.08 4.92 0.09
N LYS A 266 15.17 6.24 0.27
CA LYS A 266 16.03 7.10 -0.55
C LYS A 266 16.97 7.92 0.31
N PHE A 267 18.18 8.09 -0.19
CA PHE A 267 19.16 9.03 0.34
C PHE A 267 19.67 9.88 -0.81
N ASN A 268 19.60 11.20 -0.64
CA ASN A 268 20.08 12.15 -1.63
C ASN A 268 20.93 13.21 -0.95
N GLU A 269 22.15 13.37 -1.44
CA GLU A 269 23.05 14.43 -1.03
C GLU A 269 22.82 15.68 -1.88
N GLN A 270 22.94 16.87 -1.29
CA GLN A 270 22.99 18.12 -2.02
C GLN A 270 24.32 18.83 -1.73
N ARG A 271 24.97 19.36 -2.77
CA ARG A 271 26.24 20.07 -2.67
C ARG A 271 26.08 21.52 -3.07
N TYR A 272 26.56 22.44 -2.23
CA TYR A 272 26.53 23.88 -2.50
C TYR A 272 27.94 24.46 -2.45
N GLN A 273 28.41 25.02 -3.56
CA GLN A 273 29.73 25.64 -3.60
C GLN A 273 29.72 27.01 -2.93
N HIS A 274 30.66 27.26 -2.01
CA HIS A 274 30.91 28.60 -1.49
C HIS A 274 31.54 29.48 -2.58
N LYS A 275 31.23 30.78 -2.55
CA LYS A 275 31.82 31.74 -3.51
C LYS A 275 33.31 31.91 -3.25
N GLY A 276 34.12 31.77 -4.30
CA GLY A 276 35.58 31.97 -4.25
C GLY A 276 36.37 30.69 -3.99
N TYR A 277 37.61 30.86 -3.50
CA TYR A 277 38.48 29.76 -3.04
C TYR A 277 39.40 30.19 -1.89
N LEU A 278 39.84 29.23 -1.08
CA LEU A 278 40.85 29.45 -0.04
C LEU A 278 42.24 29.11 -0.59
N ASP A 279 43.18 30.05 -0.46
CA ASP A 279 44.60 29.77 -0.67
C ASP A 279 45.27 29.51 0.69
N LEU A 280 45.77 28.29 0.87
CA LEU A 280 46.41 27.82 2.10
C LEU A 280 47.71 27.09 1.78
N THR A 281 48.62 27.07 2.74
CA THR A 281 49.94 26.46 2.59
C THR A 281 50.13 25.38 3.63
N VAL A 282 50.51 24.19 3.18
CA VAL A 282 50.81 23.06 4.06
C VAL A 282 52.30 22.76 4.08
N VAL A 283 52.80 22.34 5.23
CA VAL A 283 54.18 21.90 5.46
C VAL A 283 54.18 20.50 6.06
N LYS A 284 55.11 19.66 5.62
CA LYS A 284 55.32 18.33 6.18
C LYS A 284 56.17 18.44 7.44
N ASP A 285 55.64 18.01 8.57
CA ASP A 285 56.38 17.96 9.82
C ASP A 285 57.47 16.90 9.74
N LYS A 286 58.73 17.28 10.00
CA LYS A 286 59.88 16.38 9.87
C LYS A 286 59.93 15.28 10.93
N LYS A 287 59.27 15.47 12.08
CA LYS A 287 59.28 14.52 13.21
C LYS A 287 58.15 13.51 13.09
N THR A 288 56.93 13.98 12.77
CA THR A 288 55.76 13.11 12.70
C THR A 288 55.46 12.62 11.29
N GLY A 289 56.03 13.26 10.26
CA GLY A 289 55.71 12.98 8.86
C GLY A 289 54.35 13.51 8.41
N GLN A 290 53.58 14.16 9.30
CA GLN A 290 52.22 14.62 9.01
C GLN A 290 52.22 16.00 8.37
N TRP A 291 51.25 16.25 7.49
CA TRP A 291 51.02 17.57 6.90
C TRP A 291 50.23 18.47 7.85
N ARG A 292 50.64 19.74 7.95
CA ARG A 292 49.94 20.75 8.74
C ARG A 292 49.90 22.09 8.03
N PHE A 293 48.85 22.87 8.27
CA PHE A 293 48.75 24.24 7.78
C PHE A 293 49.76 25.16 8.47
N ILE A 294 50.32 26.11 7.73
CA ILE A 294 51.23 27.12 8.26
C ILE A 294 50.45 28.33 8.78
N GLU A 295 49.32 28.64 8.13
CA GLU A 295 48.49 29.78 8.48
C GLU A 295 47.66 29.56 9.75
N ASP A 296 47.34 30.66 10.42
CA ASP A 296 46.29 30.68 11.43
C ASP A 296 44.91 30.55 10.75
N LEU A 297 44.40 29.32 10.72
CA LEU A 297 43.13 29.00 10.10
C LEU A 297 41.97 29.75 10.75
N ASN A 298 42.00 29.99 12.06
CA ASN A 298 40.92 30.68 12.75
C ASN A 298 40.72 32.09 12.18
N SER A 299 41.81 32.85 12.07
CA SER A 299 41.79 34.20 11.49
C SER A 299 41.45 34.20 9.99
N LYS A 300 41.93 33.22 9.22
CA LYS A 300 41.65 33.13 7.78
C LYS A 300 40.19 32.74 7.47
N LEU A 301 39.60 31.86 8.28
CA LEU A 301 38.26 31.31 8.04
C LEU A 301 37.14 32.19 8.59
N GLN A 302 37.41 33.11 9.52
CA GLN A 302 36.43 34.07 10.06
C GLN A 302 35.67 34.85 8.96
N ASN A 303 36.35 35.15 7.84
CA ASN A 303 35.76 35.89 6.72
C ASN A 303 35.03 34.99 5.70
N TRP A 304 35.12 33.67 5.86
CA TRP A 304 34.62 32.68 4.90
C TRP A 304 33.29 32.04 5.32
N THR A 305 33.00 31.97 6.62
CA THR A 305 31.74 31.42 7.14
C THR A 305 31.30 32.17 8.40
N CYS A 306 30.23 32.96 8.30
CA CYS A 306 29.69 33.75 9.41
C CYS A 306 28.88 32.91 10.44
N ARG A 307 29.00 31.58 10.45
CA ARG A 307 28.28 30.72 11.41
C ARG A 307 29.17 29.72 12.16
N GLU A 308 30.07 28.97 11.50
CA GLU A 308 30.84 27.90 12.19
C GLU A 308 32.26 27.69 11.61
N PRO A 309 33.21 28.61 11.82
CA PRO A 309 34.58 28.51 11.29
C PRO A 309 35.38 27.32 11.86
N GLU A 310 35.06 26.87 13.07
CA GLU A 310 35.73 25.74 13.72
C GLU A 310 35.42 24.39 13.04
N ILE A 311 34.19 24.19 12.56
CA ILE A 311 33.83 22.96 11.83
C ILE A 311 34.56 22.90 10.50
N LEU A 312 34.56 24.02 9.75
CA LEU A 312 35.29 24.11 8.49
C LEU A 312 36.80 23.88 8.68
N ARG A 313 37.37 24.38 9.79
CA ARG A 313 38.76 24.11 10.17
C ARG A 313 39.02 22.62 10.37
N TYR A 314 38.19 21.96 11.17
CA TYR A 314 38.30 20.52 11.43
C TYR A 314 38.19 19.69 10.15
N ASP A 315 37.23 20.02 9.28
CA ASP A 315 37.05 19.34 7.99
C ASP A 315 38.26 19.53 7.06
N LEU A 316 38.86 20.73 7.04
CA LEU A 316 40.08 21.02 6.27
C LEU A 316 41.28 20.22 6.79
N GLU A 317 41.50 20.20 8.10
CA GLU A 317 42.57 19.42 8.74
C GLU A 317 42.41 17.93 8.44
N THR A 318 41.18 17.41 8.52
CA THR A 318 40.84 16.02 8.19
C THR A 318 41.07 15.71 6.72
N ALA A 319 40.69 16.61 5.80
CA ALA A 319 40.92 16.43 4.37
C ALA A 319 42.41 16.33 4.02
N ILE A 320 43.25 17.16 4.66
CA ILE A 320 44.71 17.11 4.50
C ILE A 320 45.30 15.83 5.09
N TYR A 321 44.85 15.43 6.27
CA TYR A 321 45.28 14.18 6.90
C TYR A 321 44.97 12.96 6.02
N ASN A 322 43.82 12.96 5.33
CA ASN A 322 43.36 11.87 4.46
C ASN A 322 43.73 12.04 2.97
N CYS A 323 44.73 12.86 2.63
CA CYS A 323 45.14 13.13 1.24
C CYS A 323 46.45 12.42 0.87
N PRO A 324 46.39 11.16 0.37
CA PRO A 324 47.59 10.40 -0.01
C PRO A 324 48.37 11.08 -1.15
N SER A 325 47.68 11.79 -2.06
CA SER A 325 48.32 12.49 -3.17
C SER A 325 49.35 13.55 -2.73
N LEU A 326 49.26 14.08 -1.50
CA LEU A 326 50.27 15.02 -0.99
C LEU A 326 51.61 14.35 -0.73
N ASP A 327 51.60 13.10 -0.25
CA ASP A 327 52.83 12.36 0.04
C ASP A 327 53.57 11.97 -1.24
N GLU A 328 52.85 11.81 -2.35
CA GLU A 328 53.40 11.49 -3.67
C GLU A 328 54.15 12.67 -4.32
N LEU A 329 53.92 13.91 -3.87
CA LEU A 329 54.51 15.10 -4.48
C LEU A 329 56.03 15.25 -4.20
N ASN A 330 56.62 14.45 -3.30
CA ASN A 330 58.02 14.55 -2.89
C ASN A 330 58.46 15.98 -2.52
N LYS A 331 57.58 16.74 -1.87
CA LYS A 331 57.80 18.13 -1.42
C LYS A 331 57.66 18.23 0.10
N ASN A 332 58.31 19.22 0.71
CA ASN A 332 58.18 19.51 2.14
C ASN A 332 57.22 20.68 2.43
N LYS A 333 56.86 21.48 1.41
CA LYS A 333 55.95 22.62 1.50
C LYS A 333 55.18 22.74 0.19
N VAL A 334 53.87 22.94 0.28
CA VAL A 334 52.98 23.00 -0.88
C VAL A 334 51.94 24.10 -0.69
N GLU A 335 51.72 24.90 -1.73
CA GLU A 335 50.64 25.88 -1.82
C GLU A 335 49.42 25.22 -2.47
N LEU A 336 48.27 25.38 -1.83
CA LEU A 336 47.02 24.69 -2.15
C LEU A 336 45.89 25.70 -2.30
N LYS A 337 45.02 25.42 -3.27
CA LYS A 337 43.80 26.15 -3.57
C LYS A 337 42.60 25.25 -3.31
N PHE A 338 41.70 25.67 -2.42
CA PHE A 338 40.52 24.90 -2.02
C PHE A 338 39.26 25.58 -2.49
N TYR A 339 38.43 24.85 -3.25
CA TYR A 339 37.03 25.22 -3.42
C TYR A 339 36.20 24.47 -2.38
N VAL A 340 35.46 25.20 -1.56
CA VAL A 340 34.69 24.66 -0.45
C VAL A 340 33.25 24.41 -0.91
N TYR A 341 32.72 23.25 -0.54
CA TYR A 341 31.33 22.88 -0.78
C TYR A 341 30.70 22.41 0.52
N SER A 342 29.57 22.99 0.91
CA SER A 342 28.73 22.43 1.96
C SER A 342 27.89 21.29 1.40
N ARG A 343 27.59 20.30 2.26
CA ARG A 343 26.91 19.07 1.91
C ARG A 343 25.73 18.87 2.84
N LYS A 344 24.59 18.47 2.29
CA LYS A 344 23.37 18.14 3.04
C LYS A 344 22.87 16.77 2.65
N LEU A 345 22.58 15.91 3.60
CA LEU A 345 21.97 14.60 3.34
C LEU A 345 20.48 14.66 3.64
N ARG A 346 19.69 14.22 2.67
CA ARG A 346 18.23 14.08 2.79
C ARG A 346 17.85 12.62 2.72
N SER A 347 16.83 12.25 3.48
CA SER A 347 16.17 10.96 3.37
C SER A 347 14.65 11.11 3.47
N ASN A 348 13.90 10.12 2.98
CA ASN A 348 12.46 10.03 3.19
C ASN A 348 12.09 9.34 4.51
N ILE A 349 13.08 8.90 5.29
CA ILE A 349 12.92 8.15 6.56
C ILE A 349 13.66 8.79 7.75
N SER A 350 14.14 10.03 7.60
CA SER A 350 14.82 10.78 8.66
C SER A 350 14.87 12.28 8.29
N ASP A 351 15.23 13.11 9.25
CA ASP A 351 15.43 14.55 9.06
C ASP A 351 16.61 14.85 8.14
N GLU A 352 16.70 16.08 7.61
CA GLU A 352 17.88 16.54 6.87
C GLU A 352 19.03 16.84 7.83
N ILE A 353 20.25 16.41 7.48
CA ILE A 353 21.47 16.75 8.24
C ILE A 353 22.52 17.43 7.36
N ASP A 354 23.38 18.22 7.99
CA ASP A 354 24.61 18.71 7.38
C ASP A 354 25.70 17.64 7.47
N LEU A 355 26.41 17.40 6.37
CA LEU A 355 27.59 16.51 6.32
C LEU A 355 28.88 17.35 6.34
N SER A 356 30.02 16.69 6.63
CA SER A 356 31.34 17.32 6.51
C SER A 356 31.55 17.92 5.12
N HIS A 357 32.22 19.07 5.08
CA HIS A 357 32.47 19.81 3.84
C HIS A 357 33.27 18.99 2.83
N TYR A 358 32.93 19.18 1.55
CA TYR A 358 33.72 18.68 0.43
C TYR A 358 34.64 19.78 -0.11
N PHE A 359 35.85 19.39 -0.48
CA PHE A 359 36.86 20.29 -1.00
C PHE A 359 37.33 19.82 -2.38
N LYS A 360 37.39 20.72 -3.36
CA LYS A 360 38.27 20.51 -4.52
C LYS A 360 39.61 21.15 -4.22
N ILE A 361 40.62 20.31 -3.98
CA ILE A 361 41.96 20.74 -3.62
C ILE A 361 42.83 20.71 -4.88
N LEU A 362 43.40 21.85 -5.23
CA LEU A 362 44.37 21.98 -6.32
C LEU A 362 45.71 22.40 -5.74
N TYR A 363 46.79 21.73 -6.09
CA TYR A 363 48.13 22.19 -5.73
C TYR A 363 48.73 23.04 -6.85
N LEU A 364 49.48 24.08 -6.45
CA LEU A 364 50.21 24.92 -7.39
C LEU A 364 51.52 24.22 -7.81
N LYS A 365 51.57 23.78 -9.07
CA LYS A 365 52.79 23.26 -9.70
C LYS A 365 53.53 24.41 -10.36
N ARG A 366 54.67 24.80 -9.78
CA ARG A 366 55.61 25.74 -10.40
C ARG A 366 56.73 24.94 -11.06
N GLY A 367 56.82 24.98 -12.38
CA GLY A 367 57.90 24.42 -13.19
C GLY A 367 58.71 25.50 -13.89
N PHE A 368 59.83 25.12 -14.50
CA PHE A 368 60.73 26.04 -15.20
C PHE A 368 60.08 26.70 -16.44
N TRP A 369 59.05 26.08 -17.02
CA TRP A 369 58.38 26.53 -18.24
C TRP A 369 56.88 26.79 -18.10
N GLU A 370 56.22 26.26 -17.05
CA GLU A 370 54.78 26.45 -16.83
C GLU A 370 54.45 26.52 -15.33
N THR A 371 53.50 27.38 -14.99
CA THR A 371 52.84 27.42 -13.69
C THR A 371 51.38 27.03 -13.87
N GLY A 372 50.93 25.98 -13.17
CA GLY A 372 49.58 25.45 -13.33
C GLY A 372 49.05 24.83 -12.03
N TYR A 373 47.74 24.63 -11.98
CA TYR A 373 47.07 23.96 -10.87
C TYR A 373 46.74 22.52 -11.24
N THR A 374 47.08 21.59 -10.36
CA THR A 374 46.81 20.16 -10.54
C THR A 374 45.92 19.67 -9.40
N PRO A 375 44.84 18.92 -9.67
CA PRO A 375 43.98 18.39 -8.62
C PRO A 375 44.71 17.35 -7.77
N LEU A 376 44.42 17.36 -6.46
CA LEU A 376 44.82 16.30 -5.53
C LEU A 376 43.62 15.42 -5.23
N GLU A 377 43.83 14.14 -4.94
CA GLU A 377 42.79 13.21 -4.51
C GLU A 377 42.89 12.95 -3.00
N TYR A 378 41.73 12.83 -2.35
CA TYR A 378 41.64 12.47 -0.94
C TYR A 378 40.30 11.79 -0.68
N LYS A 379 40.23 11.01 0.39
CA LYS A 379 38.98 10.38 0.82
C LYS A 379 38.25 11.29 1.80
N ILE A 380 36.94 11.43 1.60
CA ILE A 380 36.08 12.23 2.48
C ILE A 380 35.46 11.30 3.52
N SER A 381 35.34 11.73 4.77
CA SER A 381 34.46 11.04 5.74
C SER A 381 33.00 11.14 5.26
N PHE A 382 32.13 10.24 5.73
CA PHE A 382 30.72 10.24 5.37
C PHE A 382 30.10 11.65 5.40
#